data_AF-A0A7W1CQC6-F1
#
_entry.id   AF-A0A7W1CQC6-F1
#
_cell.length_a   1.000
_cell.length_b   1.000
_cell.length_c   1.000
_cell.angle_alpha   90.00
_cell.angle_beta   90.00
_cell.angle_gamma   90.00
#
_symmetry.space_group_name_H-M   'P 1'
#
loop_
_entity.id
_entity.type
_entity.pdbx_description
1 polymer ?
#
loop_
_entity_poly.entity_id
_entity_poly.type
_entity_poly.pdbx_seq_one_letter_code
_entity_poly.pdbx_strand_id
1 'polypeptide(L)'
;MRKIKLSGRERAVLKAIGFAEAVTGAQVLEHSHIQPDDLTDVLNALLAAGYIESKPYCEQVSAAEMPTVEFEVNPGYIHELKSTMQKSWV
;
A
#
# COMPACT_ATOMS: atom_id res chain seq x y z
N MET A 1 -20.90 -4.58 5.71
CA MET A 1 -19.54 -4.62 5.12
C MET A 1 -19.24 -3.25 4.53
N ARG A 2 -18.18 -2.56 4.99
CA ARG A 2 -17.79 -1.26 4.44
C ARG A 2 -17.27 -1.48 3.00
N LYS A 3 -17.80 -0.75 2.02
CA LYS A 3 -17.29 -0.80 0.64
C LYS A 3 -16.02 0.05 0.57
N ILE A 4 -14.85 -0.59 0.61
CA ILE A 4 -13.58 0.08 0.31
C ILE A 4 -13.59 0.45 -1.17
N LYS A 5 -13.25 1.70 -1.49
CA LYS A 5 -12.99 2.16 -2.85
C LYS A 5 -11.50 2.42 -2.97
N LEU A 6 -10.87 1.76 -3.94
CA LEU A 6 -9.45 1.93 -4.26
C LEU A 6 -9.34 2.45 -5.68
N SER A 7 -8.54 3.50 -5.85
CA SER A 7 -8.03 3.98 -7.13
C SER A 7 -7.11 2.95 -7.79
N GLY A 8 -6.80 3.16 -9.07
CA GLY A 8 -5.84 2.30 -9.79
C GLY A 8 -4.45 2.31 -9.15
N ARG A 9 -4.00 3.47 -8.65
CA ARG A 9 -2.69 3.62 -7.99
C ARG A 9 -2.64 2.88 -6.65
N GLU A 10 -3.66 3.04 -5.81
CA GLU A 10 -3.75 2.29 -4.53
C GLU A 10 -3.80 0.78 -4.77
N ARG A 11 -4.51 0.32 -5.82
CA ARG A 11 -4.52 -1.09 -6.21
C ARG A 11 -3.15 -1.58 -6.65
N ALA A 12 -2.41 -0.79 -7.43
CA ALA A 12 -1.07 -1.14 -7.86
C ALA A 12 -0.10 -1.26 -6.67
N VAL A 13 -0.15 -0.30 -5.73
CA VAL A 13 0.65 -0.35 -4.49
C VAL A 13 0.28 -1.53 -3.62
N LEU A 14 -1.01 -1.78 -3.35
CA LEU A 14 -1.45 -2.94 -2.57
C LEU A 14 -1.09 -4.28 -3.24
N LYS A 15 -1.06 -4.32 -4.58
CA LYS A 15 -0.61 -5.51 -5.32
C LYS A 15 0.91 -5.72 -5.19
N ALA A 16 1.69 -4.64 -5.20
CA ALA A 16 3.13 -4.67 -5.00
C ALA A 16 3.51 -5.05 -3.56
N ILE A 17 2.75 -4.58 -2.56
CA ILE A 17 2.91 -5.00 -1.16
C ILE A 17 2.50 -6.46 -0.96
N GLY A 18 1.41 -6.88 -1.60
CA GLY A 18 0.88 -8.22 -1.40
C GLY A 18 0.23 -8.37 -0.02
N PHE A 19 0.02 -9.63 0.39
CA PHE A 19 -0.75 -9.96 1.60
C PHE A 19 -0.07 -11.04 2.46
N ALA A 20 1.25 -11.20 2.32
CA ALA A 20 2.01 -12.27 2.94
C ALA A 20 3.06 -11.74 3.93
N GLU A 21 4.00 -10.93 3.44
CA GLU A 21 5.13 -10.40 4.21
C GLU A 21 5.29 -8.91 3.98
N ALA A 22 6.02 -8.25 4.88
CA ALA A 22 6.37 -6.84 4.71
C ALA A 22 7.38 -6.68 3.57
N VAL A 23 7.25 -5.60 2.81
CA VAL A 23 8.15 -5.27 1.70
C VAL A 23 8.65 -3.84 1.82
N THR A 24 9.90 -3.61 1.43
CA THR A 24 10.49 -2.27 1.43
C THR A 24 9.83 -1.37 0.40
N GLY A 25 9.80 -0.05 0.64
CA GLY A 25 9.29 0.91 -0.34
C GLY A 25 10.04 0.87 -1.67
N ALA A 26 11.33 0.50 -1.67
CA ALA A 26 12.09 0.26 -2.90
C ALA A 26 11.51 -0.90 -3.73
N GLN A 27 11.14 -2.02 -3.09
CA GLN A 27 10.46 -3.14 -3.77
C GLN A 27 9.07 -2.75 -4.26
N VAL A 28 8.33 -1.96 -3.47
CA VAL A 28 7.02 -1.44 -3.90
C VAL A 28 7.16 -0.57 -5.14
N LEU A 29 8.19 0.29 -5.19
CA LEU A 29 8.49 1.12 -6.35
C LEU A 29 8.80 0.28 -7.60
N GLU A 30 9.66 -0.73 -7.46
CA GLU A 30 10.03 -1.65 -8.54
C GLU A 30 8.81 -2.39 -9.13
N HIS A 31 7.89 -2.86 -8.28
CA HIS A 31 6.75 -3.68 -8.69
C HIS A 31 5.49 -2.87 -9.07
N SER A 32 5.35 -1.63 -8.59
CA SER A 32 4.17 -0.80 -8.87
C SER A 32 4.30 0.02 -10.15
N HIS A 33 5.53 0.29 -10.63
CA HIS A 33 5.82 1.18 -11.75
C HIS A 33 5.24 2.60 -11.60
N ILE A 34 5.03 3.06 -10.37
CA ILE A 34 4.60 4.43 -10.04
C ILE A 34 5.85 5.32 -9.92
N GLN A 35 5.72 6.62 -10.21
CA GLN A 35 6.83 7.56 -9.96
C GLN A 35 7.14 7.67 -8.46
N PRO A 36 8.40 7.89 -8.05
CA PRO A 36 8.78 7.91 -6.62
C PRO A 36 7.97 8.89 -5.76
N ASP A 37 7.74 10.11 -6.27
CA ASP A 37 6.97 11.13 -5.55
C ASP A 37 5.51 10.72 -5.40
N ASP A 38 4.89 10.25 -6.49
CA ASP A 38 3.52 9.72 -6.50
C ASP A 38 3.37 8.50 -5.57
N LEU A 39 4.39 7.63 -5.49
CA LEU A 39 4.36 6.46 -4.64
C LEU A 39 4.31 6.85 -3.17
N THR A 40 5.13 7.83 -2.77
CA THR A 40 5.18 8.35 -1.40
C THR A 40 3.80 8.87 -0.98
N ASP A 41 3.13 9.62 -1.86
CA ASP A 41 1.78 10.13 -1.62
C ASP A 41 0.75 9.01 -1.46
N VAL A 42 0.81 7.98 -2.29
CA VAL A 42 -0.12 6.83 -2.23
C VAL A 42 0.11 6.00 -0.96
N LEU A 43 1.37 5.75 -0.58
CA LEU A 43 1.71 5.06 0.66
C LEU A 43 1.18 5.81 1.87
N ASN A 44 1.38 7.14 1.92
CA ASN A 44 0.87 7.98 3.00
C ASN A 44 -0.67 8.00 3.05
N ALA A 45 -1.35 8.01 1.90
CA ALA A 45 -2.80 7.90 1.85
C ALA A 45 -3.30 6.54 2.40
N LEU A 46 -2.63 5.44 2.06
CA LEU A 46 -2.95 4.10 2.54
C LEU A 46 -2.66 3.93 4.04
N LEU A 47 -1.58 4.52 4.55
CA LEU A 47 -1.25 4.59 5.97
C LEU A 47 -2.33 5.37 6.75
N ALA A 48 -2.69 6.56 6.26
CA ALA A 48 -3.72 7.39 6.88
C ALA A 48 -5.11 6.71 6.89
N ALA A 49 -5.41 5.89 5.87
CA ALA A 49 -6.62 5.07 5.83
C ALA A 49 -6.56 3.83 6.73
N GLY A 50 -5.38 3.48 7.25
CA GLY A 50 -5.13 2.28 8.06
C GLY A 50 -5.14 0.98 7.24
N TYR A 51 -5.01 1.05 5.92
CA TYR A 51 -5.01 -0.13 5.04
C TYR A 51 -3.66 -0.85 5.01
N ILE A 52 -2.59 -0.11 5.26
CA ILE A 52 -1.23 -0.63 5.41
C ILE A 52 -0.63 -0.12 6.72
N GLU A 53 0.42 -0.80 7.17
CA GLU A 53 1.23 -0.46 8.34
C GLU A 53 2.70 -0.41 7.91
N SER A 54 3.51 0.33 8.65
CA SER A 54 4.95 0.50 8.37
C SER A 54 5.84 -0.09 9.47
N LYS A 55 7.06 -0.48 9.10
CA LYS A 55 8.12 -0.92 10.01
C LYS A 55 9.43 -0.18 9.67
N PRO A 56 9.99 0.62 10.61
CA PRO A 56 9.41 1.00 11.90
C PRO A 56 8.09 1.78 11.73
N TYR A 57 7.27 1.78 12.78
CA TYR A 57 6.00 2.50 12.77
C TYR A 57 6.22 4.00 12.52
N CYS A 58 5.50 4.54 11.55
CA CYS A 58 5.43 5.96 11.27
C CYS A 58 4.02 6.30 10.76
N GLU A 59 3.56 7.51 11.09
CA GLU A 59 2.26 8.00 10.61
C GLU A 59 2.34 8.48 9.15
N GLN A 60 3.52 8.98 8.76
CA GLN A 60 3.85 9.41 7.41
C GLN A 60 5.32 9.10 7.10
N VAL A 61 5.60 8.91 5.82
CA VAL A 61 6.92 8.60 5.29
C VAL A 61 7.34 9.72 4.35
N SER A 62 8.56 10.23 4.52
CA SER A 62 9.15 11.18 3.57
C SER A 62 9.71 10.47 2.34
N ALA A 63 9.86 11.17 1.22
CA ALA A 63 10.45 10.61 0.00
C ALA A 63 11.89 10.09 0.21
N ALA A 64 12.64 10.66 1.16
CA ALA A 64 13.98 10.22 1.50
C ALA A 64 14.01 8.90 2.27
N GLU A 65 13.03 8.68 3.15
CA GLU A 65 12.93 7.47 3.99
C GLU A 65 12.23 6.32 3.26
N MET A 66 11.27 6.65 2.37
CA MET A 66 10.41 5.72 1.65
C MET A 66 11.11 4.46 1.12
N PRO A 67 12.28 4.54 0.46
CA PRO A 67 12.93 3.35 -0.08
C PRO A 67 13.27 2.28 0.97
N THR A 68 13.51 2.69 2.23
CA THR A 68 14.01 1.83 3.31
C THR A 68 12.92 1.37 4.28
N VAL A 69 11.77 2.04 4.30
CA VAL A 69 10.65 1.67 5.18
C VAL A 69 9.99 0.42 4.65
N GLU A 70 9.70 -0.53 5.53
CA GLU A 70 8.92 -1.72 5.19
C GLU A 70 7.42 -1.45 5.37
N PHE A 71 6.60 -2.00 4.48
CA PHE A 71 5.16 -1.86 4.47
C PHE A 71 4.49 -3.23 4.40
N GLU A 72 3.41 -3.40 5.16
CA GLU A 72 2.56 -4.60 5.11
C GLU A 72 1.08 -4.21 5.15
N VAL A 73 0.20 -5.07 4.63
CA VAL A 73 -1.24 -4.83 4.72
C VAL A 73 -1.71 -5.03 6.17
N ASN A 74 -2.53 -4.10 6.66
CA ASN A 74 -3.15 -4.21 7.97
C ASN A 74 -4.03 -5.47 8.05
N PRO A 75 -3.76 -6.42 8.97
CA PRO A 75 -4.55 -7.64 9.13
C PRO A 75 -6.05 -7.39 9.38
N GLY A 76 -6.40 -6.26 10.00
CA GLY A 76 -7.79 -5.86 10.26
C GLY A 76 -8.60 -5.54 9.01
N TYR A 77 -7.95 -5.32 7.86
CA TYR A 77 -8.59 -5.00 6.58
C TYR A 77 -8.32 -6.03 5.48
N ILE A 78 -7.58 -7.11 5.78
CA ILE A 78 -7.09 -8.07 4.77
C ILE A 78 -8.21 -8.68 3.93
N HIS A 79 -9.35 -9.02 4.54
CA HIS A 79 -10.47 -9.67 3.86
C HIS A 79 -11.21 -8.70 2.94
N GLU A 80 -11.46 -7.48 3.40
CA GLU A 80 -12.09 -6.41 2.63
C GLU A 80 -11.22 -5.95 1.47
N LEU A 81 -9.91 -5.80 1.68
CA LEU A 81 -8.96 -5.42 0.64
C LEU A 81 -8.83 -6.52 -0.42
N LYS A 82 -8.69 -7.80 -0.02
CA LYS A 82 -8.70 -8.93 -0.97
C LYS A 82 -9.99 -8.98 -1.80
N SER A 83 -11.15 -8.84 -1.15
CA SER A 83 -12.44 -8.82 -1.84
C SER A 83 -12.55 -7.65 -2.83
N THR A 84 -12.02 -6.49 -2.46
CA THR A 84 -12.05 -5.27 -3.30
C THR A 84 -11.09 -5.40 -4.49
N MET A 85 -9.92 -6.01 -4.28
CA MET A 85 -8.93 -6.25 -5.33
C MET A 85 -9.40 -7.29 -6.35
N GLN A 86 -10.12 -8.33 -5.93
CA GLN A 86 -10.72 -9.33 -6.83
C GLN A 86 -11.80 -8.76 -7.76
N LYS A 87 -12.50 -7.69 -7.34
CA LYS A 87 -13.56 -7.04 -8.12
C LYS A 87 -13.05 -6.15 -9.26
N SER A 88 -11.90 -6.47 -9.84
CA SER A 88 -11.43 -5.80 -11.05
C SER A 88 -12.30 -6.28 -12.21
N TRP A 89 -13.32 -5.49 -12.57
CA TRP A 89 -14.18 -5.81 -13.71
C TRP A 89 -13.40 -5.72 -15.02
N VAL A 90 -13.76 -6.67 -15.88
CA VAL A 90 -13.62 -6.75 -17.35
C VAL A 90 -13.77 -5.38 -18.02
#